data_AF-A0A7X4BA27-F1
#
_entry.id   AF-A0A7X4BA27-F1
#
_cell.length_a   1.000
_cell.length_b   1.000
_cell.length_c   1.000
_cell.angle_alpha   90.00
_cell.angle_beta   90.00
_cell.angle_gamma   90.00
#
_symmetry.space_group_name_H-M   'P 1'
#
loop_
_entity.id
_entity.type
_entity.pdbx_description
1 polymer ?
#
loop_
_entity_poly.entity_id
_entity_poly.type
_entity_poly.pdbx_seq_one_letter_code
_entity_poly.pdbx_strand_id
1 'polypeptide(L)'
;MLTILNGIQGLVNLLFFVAIVGTLVVSWLYANRLKKQYGSDFPWNKTAMIVGIEVLLWIGFTIFWGFVKAFWLPIVVIAIIAIVLISRKKRKYV
;
A
#
# COMPACT_ATOMS: atom_id res chain seq x y z
N MET A 1 4.31 15.37 16.66
CA MET A 1 3.74 14.05 16.31
C MET A 1 2.76 14.15 15.14
N LEU A 2 1.76 15.04 15.19
CA LEU A 2 0.79 15.27 14.10
C LEU A 2 1.45 15.54 12.73
N THR A 3 2.50 16.36 12.70
CA THR A 3 3.20 16.76 11.46
C THR A 3 3.91 15.60 10.76
N ILE A 4 4.51 14.68 11.53
CA ILE A 4 5.21 13.49 10.98
C ILE A 4 4.17 12.48 10.45
N LEU A 5 3.08 12.26 11.19
CA LEU A 5 1.97 11.40 10.79
C LEU A 5 1.23 11.89 9.54
N ASN A 6 1.13 13.21 9.37
CA ASN A 6 0.58 13.83 8.17
C ASN A 6 1.58 13.76 7.00
N GLY A 7 2.89 13.91 7.26
CA GLY A 7 3.94 13.73 6.26
C GLY A 7 4.01 12.31 5.70
N ILE A 8 3.91 11.28 6.56
CA ILE A 8 3.87 9.87 6.13
C ILE A 8 2.65 9.59 5.26
N GLN A 9 1.47 10.10 5.64
CA GLN A 9 0.26 9.94 4.84
C GLN A 9 0.38 10.65 3.48
N GLY A 10 1.02 11.82 3.43
CA GLY A 10 1.32 12.52 2.18
C GLY A 10 2.26 11.73 1.26
N LEU A 11 3.32 11.12 1.82
CA LEU A 11 4.25 10.28 1.05
C LEU A 11 3.57 9.03 0.49
N VAL A 12 2.71 8.37 1.27
CA VAL A 12 1.98 7.19 0.78
C VAL A 12 1.00 7.57 -0.32
N ASN A 13 0.27 8.69 -0.17
CA ASN A 13 -0.60 9.19 -1.24
C ASN A 13 0.18 9.49 -2.52
N LEU A 14 1.39 10.05 -2.39
CA LEU A 14 2.27 10.31 -3.53
C LEU A 14 2.74 9.01 -4.19
N LEU A 15 3.08 7.98 -3.43
CA LEU A 15 3.43 6.65 -3.96
C LEU A 15 2.25 6.03 -4.72
N PHE A 16 1.03 6.10 -4.19
CA PHE A 16 -0.15 5.60 -4.88
C PHE A 16 -0.44 6.38 -6.17
N PHE A 17 -0.28 7.70 -6.15
CA PHE A 17 -0.40 8.52 -7.34
C PHE A 17 0.63 8.13 -8.40
N VAL A 18 1.90 7.98 -8.01
CA VAL A 18 2.97 7.55 -8.91
C VAL A 18 2.72 6.14 -9.46
N ALA A 19 2.20 5.22 -8.66
CA ALA A 19 1.83 3.89 -9.11
C ALA A 19 0.74 3.96 -10.19
N ILE A 20 -0.38 4.64 -9.91
CA ILE A 20 -1.50 4.76 -10.86
C ILE A 20 -1.07 5.44 -12.15
N VAL A 21 -0.35 6.57 -12.06
CA VAL A 21 0.15 7.29 -13.24
C VAL A 21 1.16 6.43 -14.00
N GLY A 22 2.06 5.74 -13.30
CA GLY A 22 3.03 4.82 -13.89
C GLY A 22 2.34 3.70 -14.67
N THR A 23 1.34 3.05 -14.07
CA THR A 23 0.55 1.98 -14.69
C THR A 23 -0.18 2.49 -15.93
N LEU A 24 -0.77 3.69 -15.89
CA LEU A 24 -1.42 4.32 -17.04
C LEU A 24 -0.44 4.67 -18.17
N VAL A 25 0.71 5.26 -17.84
CA VAL A 25 1.73 5.65 -18.82
C VAL A 25 2.34 4.42 -19.49
N VAL A 26 2.68 3.39 -18.71
CA VAL A 26 3.24 2.13 -19.23
C VAL A 26 2.21 1.44 -20.12
N SER A 27 0.95 1.34 -19.68
CA SER A 27 -0.12 0.78 -20.49
C SER A 27 -0.37 1.56 -21.78
N TRP A 28 -0.30 2.90 -21.75
CA TRP A 28 -0.44 3.72 -22.95
C TRP A 28 0.73 3.55 -23.94
N LEU A 29 1.97 3.51 -23.44
CA LEU A 29 3.15 3.21 -24.26
C LEU A 29 3.05 1.83 -24.91
N TYR A 30 2.61 0.82 -24.14
CA TYR A 30 2.45 -0.54 -24.63
C TYR A 30 1.33 -0.63 -25.66
N ALA A 31 0.20 0.05 -25.42
CA ALA A 31 -0.92 0.15 -26.36
C ALA A 31 -0.48 0.77 -27.70
N ASN A 32 0.28 1.86 -27.66
CA ASN A 32 0.80 2.51 -28.86
C ASN A 32 1.76 1.61 -29.64
N ARG A 33 2.60 0.82 -28.96
CA ARG A 33 3.50 -0.15 -29.61
C ARG A 33 2.72 -1.31 -30.23
N LEU A 34 1.74 -1.87 -29.52
CA LEU A 34 0.88 -2.95 -30.01
C LEU A 34 0.10 -2.55 -31.25
N LYS A 35 -0.49 -1.35 -31.24
CA LYS A 35 -1.23 -0.82 -32.38
C LYS A 35 -0.31 -0.62 -33.60
N LYS A 36 0.92 -0.15 -33.39
CA LYS A 36 1.90 0.06 -34.48
C LYS A 36 2.48 -1.24 -35.05
N GLN A 37 2.71 -2.26 -34.22
CA GLN A 37 3.36 -3.50 -34.66
C GLN A 37 2.38 -4.57 -35.14
N TYR A 38 1.19 -4.66 -34.52
CA TYR A 38 0.27 -5.78 -34.73
C TYR A 38 -1.13 -5.34 -35.14
N GLY A 39 -1.42 -4.04 -35.21
CA GLY A 39 -2.76 -3.53 -35.52
C GLY A 39 -3.85 -3.98 -34.53
N SER A 40 -3.44 -4.49 -33.37
CA SER A 40 -4.31 -5.15 -32.39
C SER A 40 -4.67 -4.19 -31.26
N ASP A 41 -5.91 -4.32 -30.77
CA ASP A 41 -6.42 -3.50 -29.68
C ASP A 41 -5.80 -3.91 -28.35
N PHE A 42 -5.37 -2.91 -27.58
CA PHE A 42 -4.82 -3.14 -26.25
C PHE A 42 -5.93 -3.56 -25.27
N PRO A 43 -5.70 -4.57 -24.41
CA PRO A 43 -6.71 -5.04 -23.46
C PRO A 43 -6.87 -4.06 -22.28
N TRP A 44 -7.54 -2.94 -22.54
CA TRP A 44 -7.85 -1.90 -21.57
C TRP A 44 -8.59 -2.42 -20.34
N ASN A 45 -9.37 -3.49 -20.50
CA ASN A 45 -10.09 -4.12 -19.39
C ASN A 45 -9.13 -4.65 -18.30
N LYS A 46 -7.98 -5.21 -18.69
CA LYS A 46 -6.96 -5.68 -17.74
C LYS A 46 -6.27 -4.51 -17.03
N THR A 47 -6.00 -3.43 -17.75
CA THR A 47 -5.39 -2.22 -17.16
C THR A 47 -6.36 -1.53 -16.20
N ALA A 48 -7.64 -1.42 -16.56
CA ALA A 48 -8.67 -0.88 -15.68
C ALA A 48 -8.82 -1.72 -14.41
N MET A 49 -8.71 -3.06 -14.51
CA MET A 49 -8.72 -3.95 -13.35
C MET A 49 -7.52 -3.69 -12.42
N ILE A 50 -6.31 -3.54 -12.96
CA ILE A 50 -5.10 -3.25 -12.17
C ILE A 50 -5.24 -1.91 -11.44
N VAL A 51 -5.63 -0.86 -12.17
CA VAL A 51 -5.88 0.48 -11.58
C VAL A 51 -6.99 0.42 -10.52
N GLY A 52 -8.05 -0.36 -10.76
CA GLY A 52 -9.11 -0.59 -9.79
C GLY A 52 -8.60 -1.23 -8.50
N ILE A 53 -7.73 -2.23 -8.59
CA ILE A 53 -7.09 -2.87 -7.42
C ILE A 53 -6.18 -1.87 -6.69
N GLU A 54 -5.40 -1.06 -7.41
CA GLU A 54 -4.56 -0.02 -6.81
C GLU A 54 -5.39 1.00 -6.01
N VAL A 55 -6.53 1.42 -6.55
CA VAL A 55 -7.46 2.34 -5.85
C VAL A 55 -8.08 1.66 -4.61
N LEU A 56 -8.47 0.39 -4.71
CA LEU A 56 -8.99 -0.36 -3.55
C LEU A 56 -7.93 -0.53 -2.46
N LEU A 57 -6.67 -0.80 -2.83
CA LEU A 57 -5.54 -0.86 -1.91
C LEU A 57 -5.29 0.49 -1.26
N TRP A 58 -5.41 1.60 -2.00
CA TRP A 58 -5.27 2.94 -1.44
C TRP A 58 -6.34 3.27 -0.40
N ILE A 59 -7.61 2.96 -0.71
CA ILE A 59 -8.73 3.14 0.22
C ILE A 59 -8.54 2.26 1.46
N GLY A 60 -8.21 0.98 1.25
CA GLY A 60 -7.94 0.03 2.33
C GLY A 60 -6.79 0.49 3.22
N PHE A 61 -5.70 0.98 2.63
CA PHE A 61 -4.57 1.54 3.36
C PHE A 61 -4.95 2.81 4.14
N THR A 62 -5.77 3.68 3.56
CA THR A 62 -6.24 4.91 4.23
C THR A 62 -7.07 4.59 5.47
N ILE A 63 -7.98 3.62 5.35
CA ILE A 63 -8.79 3.12 6.47
C ILE A 63 -7.88 2.46 7.53
N PHE A 64 -7.00 1.55 7.11
CA PHE A 64 -6.05 0.88 7.98
C PHE A 64 -5.17 1.86 8.75
N TRP A 65 -4.62 2.86 8.06
CA TRP A 65 -3.81 3.90 8.68
C TRP A 65 -4.60 4.72 9.70
N GLY A 66 -5.88 5.00 9.43
CA GLY A 66 -6.80 5.61 10.40
C GLY A 66 -6.96 4.76 11.67
N PHE A 67 -7.16 3.45 11.51
CA PHE A 67 -7.21 2.51 12.65
C PHE A 67 -5.89 2.45 13.42
N VAL A 68 -4.76 2.39 12.72
CA VAL A 68 -3.44 2.40 13.37
C VAL A 68 -3.24 3.68 14.17
N LYS A 69 -3.63 4.85 13.66
CA LYS A 69 -3.55 6.11 14.43
C LYS A 69 -4.38 6.06 15.72
N ALA A 70 -5.59 5.52 15.66
CA ALA A 70 -6.49 5.45 16.81
C ALA A 70 -6.04 4.42 17.86
N PHE A 71 -5.50 3.28 17.43
CA PHE A 71 -5.17 2.16 18.32
C PHE A 71 -3.66 1.89 18.47
N TRP A 72 -2.80 2.83 18.05
CA TRP A 72 -1.35 2.65 18.05
C TRP A 72 -0.79 2.32 19.45
N LEU A 73 -1.29 3.00 20.48
CA LEU A 73 -0.87 2.81 21.88
C LEU A 73 -1.20 1.39 22.38
N PRO A 74 -2.46 0.92 22.31
CA PRO A 74 -2.79 -0.43 22.76
C PRO A 74 -2.08 -1.52 21.93
N ILE A 75 -1.87 -1.34 20.63
CA ILE A 75 -1.11 -2.29 19.80
C ILE A 75 0.34 -2.39 20.28
N VAL A 76 1.01 -1.25 20.51
CA VAL A 76 2.39 -1.22 21.01
C VAL A 76 2.50 -1.82 22.41
N VAL A 77 1.55 -1.51 23.30
CA VAL A 77 1.52 -2.07 24.65
C VAL A 77 1.36 -3.60 24.62
N ILE A 78 0.42 -4.12 23.82
CA ILE A 78 0.23 -5.58 23.66
C ILE A 78 1.49 -6.24 23.06
N ALA A 79 2.10 -5.61 22.05
CA ALA A 79 3.32 -6.12 21.43
C ALA A 79 4.48 -6.19 22.43
N ILE A 80 4.67 -5.15 23.25
CA ILE A 80 5.69 -5.13 24.31
C ILE A 80 5.40 -6.22 25.34
N ILE A 81 4.15 -6.36 25.80
CA ILE A 81 3.76 -7.40 26.75
C ILE A 81 4.03 -8.80 26.19
N ALA A 82 3.67 -9.05 24.93
CA ALA A 82 3.93 -10.32 24.26
C ALA A 82 5.44 -10.62 24.16
N ILE A 83 6.26 -9.64 23.76
CA ILE A 83 7.72 -9.77 23.71
C ILE A 83 8.30 -10.07 25.10
N VAL A 84 7.85 -9.36 26.13
CA VAL A 84 8.31 -9.58 27.52
C VAL A 84 7.90 -10.96 28.01
N LEU A 85 6.69 -11.44 27.73
CA LEU A 85 6.23 -12.78 28.09
C LEU A 85 7.05 -13.88 27.39
N ILE A 86 7.31 -13.71 26.09
CA ILE A 86 8.16 -14.64 25.32
C ILE A 86 9.59 -14.63 25.86
N SER A 87 10.15 -13.44 26.14
CA SER A 87 11.50 -13.29 26.69
C SER A 87 11.64 -13.89 28.10
N ARG A 88 10.62 -13.73 28.96
CA ARG A 88 10.57 -14.35 30.29
C ARG A 88 10.44 -15.86 30.22
N LYS A 89 9.71 -16.42 29.24
CA LYS A 89 9.68 -17.87 29.01
C LYS A 89 11.08 -18.38 28.66
N LYS A 90 11.80 -17.72 27.75
CA LYS A 90 13.14 -18.18 27.34
C LYS A 90 14.16 -18.22 28.47
N ARG A 91 14.10 -17.31 29.46
CA ARG A 91 15.02 -17.31 30.62
C ARG A 91 14.72 -18.36 31.69
N LYS A 92 13.57 -19.04 31.64
CA LYS A 92 13.18 -20.06 32.62
C LYS A 92 13.51 -21.50 32.19
N TYR A 93 13.95 -21.70 30.95
CA TYR A 93 14.30 -23.00 30.36
C TYR A 93 15.79 -23.10 29.96
N VAL A 94 16.62 -22.17 30.46
CA VAL A 94 18.10 -22.23 30.42
C VAL A 94 18.55 -22.30 31.87
#